data_AF-A0A9E7CX37-F1
#
_entry.id   AF-A0A9E7CX37-F1
#
_cell.length_a   1.000
_cell.length_b   1.000
_cell.length_c   1.000
_cell.angle_alpha   90.00
_cell.angle_beta   90.00
_cell.angle_gamma   90.00
#
_symmetry.space_group_name_H-M   'P 1'
#
loop_
_entity.id
_entity.type
_entity.pdbx_description
1 polymer ?
#
loop_
_entity_poly.entity_id
_entity_poly.type
_entity_poly.pdbx_seq_one_letter_code
_entity_poly.pdbx_strand_id
1 'polypeptide(L)'
;MPEITRIMEISVEEAGDYIFTPAGVLITYRTGQFRVFSESARHNFLRRVVSRHPWDELLSDAVVERGASVRLRDVTAEIDEKIGPDELSTEAVLELCYRTNPRQLFFLRRYFEANSPSQTSMPPS
;
A
#
# COMPACT_ATOMS: atom_id res chain seq x y z
N MET A 1 5.59 5.05 -17.49
CA MET A 1 4.94 5.09 -16.17
C MET A 1 5.70 6.07 -15.28
N PRO A 2 5.05 6.74 -14.31
CA PRO A 2 5.77 7.57 -13.36
C PRO A 2 6.72 6.71 -12.54
N GLU A 3 7.97 7.15 -12.44
CA GLU A 3 9.04 6.43 -11.75
C GLU A 3 8.81 6.45 -10.24
N ILE A 4 8.81 5.27 -9.63
CA ILE A 4 8.61 5.08 -8.19
C ILE A 4 9.89 5.52 -7.46
N THR A 5 9.74 6.23 -6.35
CA THR A 5 10.87 6.70 -5.52
C THR A 5 10.87 6.10 -4.13
N ARG A 6 9.70 5.87 -3.53
CA ARG A 6 9.56 5.19 -2.24
C ARG A 6 8.28 4.37 -2.22
N ILE A 7 8.33 3.29 -1.46
CA ILE A 7 7.22 2.39 -1.20
C ILE A 7 7.13 2.26 0.32
N MET A 8 5.99 2.62 0.88
CA MET A 8 5.76 2.59 2.30
C MET A 8 4.51 1.77 2.62
N GLU A 9 4.60 0.95 3.66
CA GLU A 9 3.46 0.31 4.27
C GLU A 9 2.82 1.26 5.29
N ILE A 10 1.51 1.45 5.19
CA ILE A 10 0.73 2.20 6.17
C ILE A 10 0.14 1.19 7.14
N SER A 11 0.48 1.31 8.43
CA SER A 11 -0.12 0.49 9.48
C SER A 11 -0.97 1.34 10.42
N VAL A 12 -2.06 0.75 10.91
CA VAL A 12 -2.99 1.37 11.84
C VAL A 12 -3.12 0.50 13.08
N GLU A 13 -3.08 1.12 14.24
CA GLU A 13 -3.52 0.57 15.51
C GLU A 13 -4.81 1.27 15.89
N GLU A 14 -5.89 0.50 16.06
CA GLU A 14 -7.19 1.03 16.43
C GLU A 14 -7.24 1.39 17.92
N ALA A 15 -8.20 2.25 18.29
CA ALA A 15 -8.39 2.62 19.69
C ALA A 15 -8.66 1.38 20.56
N GLY A 16 -7.78 1.13 21.52
CA GLY A 16 -7.89 -0.02 22.43
C GLY A 16 -7.30 -1.32 21.87
N ASP A 17 -6.66 -1.27 20.71
CA ASP A 17 -5.77 -2.32 20.21
C ASP A 17 -4.32 -2.06 20.69
N TYR A 18 -3.47 -3.07 20.55
CA TYR A 18 -2.04 -3.01 20.88
C TYR A 18 -1.15 -3.45 19.71
N ILE A 19 -1.75 -3.66 18.53
CA ILE A 19 -1.07 -4.19 17.35
C ILE A 19 -1.33 -3.28 16.15
N PHE A 20 -0.24 -2.77 15.58
CA PHE A 20 -0.26 -2.13 14.28
C PHE A 20 -0.50 -3.16 13.18
N THR A 21 -1.61 -3.02 12.47
CA THR A 21 -1.97 -3.88 11.34
C THR A 21 -1.82 -3.12 10.03
N PRO A 22 -1.19 -3.72 8.99
CA PRO A 22 -1.13 -3.11 7.67
C PRO A 22 -2.53 -2.81 7.11
N ALA A 23 -2.73 -1.56 6.69
CA ALA A 23 -4.02 -1.04 6.24
C ALA A 23 -3.93 -0.34 4.87
N GLY A 24 -2.72 -0.10 4.37
CA GLY A 24 -2.51 0.54 3.08
C GLY A 24 -1.07 0.47 2.60
N VAL A 25 -0.88 0.85 1.34
CA VAL A 25 0.42 1.05 0.71
C VAL A 25 0.46 2.48 0.17
N LEU A 26 1.53 3.21 0.47
CA LEU A 26 1.82 4.53 -0.06
C LEU A 26 2.97 4.42 -1.06
N ILE A 27 2.75 4.83 -2.29
CA ILE A 27 3.78 4.89 -3.33
C ILE A 27 4.02 6.35 -3.68
N THR A 28 5.29 6.74 -3.72
CA THR A 28 5.71 8.07 -4.12
C THR A 28 6.42 8.00 -5.45
N TYR A 29 6.30 9.06 -6.25
CA TYR A 29 6.85 9.13 -7.58
C TYR A 29 7.85 10.27 -7.70
N ARG A 30 8.78 10.17 -8.64
CA ARG A 30 9.79 11.21 -8.91
C ARG A 30 9.19 12.58 -9.25
N THR A 31 7.95 12.59 -9.75
CA THR A 31 7.18 13.82 -10.02
C THR A 31 6.75 14.56 -8.74
N GLY A 32 7.02 14.02 -7.56
CA GLY A 32 6.55 14.55 -6.27
C GLY A 32 5.11 14.15 -5.93
N GLN A 33 4.43 13.43 -6.83
CA GLN A 33 3.11 12.88 -6.55
C GLN A 33 3.22 11.64 -5.65
N PHE A 34 2.14 11.37 -4.91
CA PHE A 34 1.99 10.11 -4.17
C PHE A 34 0.60 9.52 -4.37
N ARG A 35 0.47 8.21 -4.15
CA ARG A 35 -0.79 7.48 -4.18
C ARG A 35 -0.91 6.57 -2.98
N VAL A 36 -2.10 6.57 -2.37
CA VAL A 36 -2.47 5.68 -1.27
C VAL A 36 -3.38 4.59 -1.81
N PHE A 37 -2.97 3.35 -1.65
CA PHE A 37 -3.75 2.15 -1.95
C PHE A 37 -4.24 1.57 -0.63
N SER A 38 -5.55 1.50 -0.47
CA SER A 38 -6.18 1.03 0.77
C SER A 38 -7.54 0.42 0.47
N GLU A 39 -8.16 -0.16 1.48
CA GLU A 39 -9.59 -0.44 1.44
C GLU A 39 -10.39 0.86 1.25
N SER A 40 -11.52 0.77 0.53
CA SER A 40 -12.37 1.93 0.22
C SER A 40 -12.86 2.66 1.47
N ALA A 41 -13.23 1.93 2.53
CA ALA A 41 -13.71 2.50 3.79
C ALA A 41 -12.64 3.37 4.49
N ARG A 42 -11.35 3.08 4.30
CA ARG A 42 -10.23 3.74 4.97
C ARG A 42 -9.53 4.78 4.11
N HIS A 43 -9.82 4.82 2.81
CA HIS A 43 -9.06 5.64 1.85
C HIS A 43 -9.00 7.12 2.23
N ASN A 44 -10.15 7.72 2.56
CA ASN A 44 -10.21 9.14 2.91
C ASN A 44 -9.48 9.44 4.24
N PHE A 45 -9.50 8.50 5.19
CA PHE A 45 -8.79 8.63 6.46
C PHE A 45 -7.28 8.59 6.22
N LEU A 46 -6.78 7.53 5.59
CA LEU A 46 -5.33 7.34 5.36
C LEU A 46 -4.75 8.42 4.44
N ARG A 47 -5.45 8.75 3.35
CA ARG A 47 -5.03 9.84 2.45
C ARG A 47 -4.90 11.17 3.21
N ARG A 48 -5.84 11.47 4.10
CA ARG A 48 -5.81 12.70 4.90
C ARG A 48 -4.63 12.70 5.87
N VAL A 49 -4.40 11.61 6.60
CA VAL A 49 -3.27 11.48 7.54
C VAL A 49 -1.95 11.75 6.82
N VAL A 50 -1.69 11.03 5.73
CA VAL A 50 -0.46 11.16 4.91
C VAL A 50 -0.31 12.56 4.31
N SER A 51 -1.41 13.28 4.05
CA SER A 51 -1.36 14.63 3.47
C SER A 51 -1.17 15.74 4.51
N ARG A 52 -1.55 15.49 5.78
CA ARG A 52 -1.57 16.53 6.84
C ARG A 52 -0.32 16.52 7.69
N HIS A 53 0.26 15.34 7.88
CA HIS A 53 1.38 15.14 8.79
C HIS A 53 2.68 15.01 8.00
N PRO A 54 3.79 15.57 8.50
CA PRO A 54 5.11 15.31 7.93
C PRO A 54 5.40 13.81 7.89
N TRP A 55 5.98 13.33 6.80
CA TRP A 55 6.27 11.89 6.67
C TRP A 55 7.33 11.44 7.66
N ASP A 56 8.26 12.31 8.06
CA ASP A 56 9.27 11.99 9.07
C ASP A 56 8.64 11.66 10.43
N GLU A 57 7.53 12.33 10.80
CA GLU A 57 6.78 12.00 12.02
C GLU A 57 6.13 10.62 11.88
N LEU A 58 5.48 10.34 10.76
CA LEU A 58 4.85 9.04 10.49
C LEU A 58 5.87 7.88 10.38
N LEU A 59 7.11 8.15 9.98
CA LEU A 59 8.18 7.16 9.82
C LEU A 59 8.93 6.90 11.13
N SER A 60 9.07 7.91 11.99
CA SER A 60 9.78 7.79 13.26
C SER A 60 8.89 7.32 14.40
N ASP A 61 7.63 7.73 14.40
CA ASP A 61 6.63 7.39 15.42
C ASP A 61 5.25 7.19 14.78
N ALA A 62 4.25 6.88 15.59
CA ALA A 62 2.87 6.87 15.17
C ALA A 62 2.20 8.22 15.46
N VAL A 63 1.43 8.71 14.50
CA VAL A 63 0.56 9.88 14.70
C VAL A 63 -0.83 9.42 15.11
N VAL A 64 -1.37 9.99 16.18
CA VAL A 64 -2.73 9.72 16.64
C VAL A 64 -3.71 10.65 15.92
N GLU A 65 -4.60 10.07 15.13
CA GLU A 65 -5.67 10.79 14.43
C GLU A 65 -7.01 10.09 14.71
N ARG A 66 -7.97 10.84 15.29
CA ARG A 66 -9.32 10.32 15.60
C ARG A 66 -9.32 9.06 16.49
N GLY A 67 -8.35 8.95 17.39
CA GLY A 67 -8.22 7.84 18.33
C GLY A 67 -7.51 6.61 17.76
N ALA A 68 -7.12 6.61 16.48
CA ALA A 68 -6.29 5.57 15.90
C ALA A 68 -4.85 6.07 15.72
N SER A 69 -3.88 5.21 15.99
CA SER A 69 -2.46 5.50 15.77
C SER A 69 -2.08 5.03 14.37
N VAL A 70 -1.38 5.87 13.60
CA VAL A 70 -0.99 5.59 12.21
C VAL A 70 0.50 5.78 12.06
N ARG A 71 1.17 4.81 11.44
CA ARG A 71 2.60 4.89 11.12
C ARG A 71 2.90 4.41 9.70
N LEU A 72 4.03 4.85 9.19
CA LEU A 72 4.63 4.41 7.94
C LEU A 72 5.85 3.54 8.23
N ARG A 73 6.03 2.50 7.44
CA ARG A 73 7.28 1.73 7.35
C ARG A 73 7.80 1.83 5.94
N ASP A 74 9.03 2.32 5.76
CA ASP A 74 9.69 2.31 4.46
C ASP A 74 10.10 0.88 4.11
N VAL A 75 9.56 0.36 3.01
CA VAL A 75 9.81 -0.99 2.51
C VAL A 75 10.47 -0.97 1.14
N THR A 76 10.97 0.19 0.71
CA THR A 76 11.52 0.39 -0.65
C THR A 76 12.63 -0.61 -0.94
N ALA A 77 13.63 -0.73 -0.05
CA ALA A 77 14.73 -1.66 -0.22
C ALA A 77 14.28 -3.14 -0.27
N GLU A 78 13.33 -3.53 0.58
CA GLU A 78 12.78 -4.90 0.61
C GLU A 78 12.05 -5.27 -0.69
N ILE A 79 11.39 -4.29 -1.31
CA ILE A 79 10.66 -4.47 -2.56
C ILE A 79 11.61 -4.44 -3.76
N ASP A 80 12.56 -3.50 -3.77
CA ASP A 80 13.56 -3.37 -4.83
C ASP A 80 14.42 -4.64 -4.94
N GLU A 81 14.80 -5.26 -3.81
CA GLU A 81 15.54 -6.52 -3.80
C GLU A 81 14.75 -7.68 -4.43
N LYS A 82 13.43 -7.71 -4.23
CA LYS A 82 12.57 -8.82 -4.66
C LYS A 82 12.08 -8.71 -6.09
N ILE A 83 11.83 -7.49 -6.57
CA ILE A 83 11.33 -7.23 -7.93
C ILE A 83 12.50 -6.94 -8.88
N GLY A 84 13.52 -6.23 -8.40
CA GLY A 84 14.56 -5.66 -9.23
C GLY A 84 14.14 -4.33 -9.88
N PRO A 85 15.10 -3.47 -10.26
CA PRO A 85 14.83 -2.12 -10.76
C PRO A 85 14.13 -2.10 -12.12
N ASP A 86 14.35 -3.10 -12.97
CA ASP A 86 13.82 -3.14 -14.34
C ASP A 86 12.35 -3.58 -14.41
N GLU A 87 11.88 -4.31 -13.40
CA GLU A 87 10.49 -4.81 -13.31
C GLU A 87 9.62 -3.96 -12.37
N LEU A 88 10.21 -2.91 -11.76
CA LEU A 88 9.56 -2.08 -10.77
C LEU A 88 8.41 -1.27 -11.39
N SER A 89 7.18 -1.71 -11.12
CA SER A 89 5.94 -1.05 -11.52
C SER A 89 4.98 -0.97 -10.35
N THR A 90 3.98 -0.08 -10.44
CA THR A 90 2.97 0.02 -9.38
C THR A 90 2.25 -1.32 -9.20
N GLU A 91 1.87 -1.98 -10.30
CA GLU A 91 1.21 -3.28 -10.30
C GLU A 91 2.07 -4.36 -9.62
N ALA A 92 3.35 -4.47 -9.99
CA ALA A 92 4.27 -5.45 -9.40
C ALA A 92 4.48 -5.22 -7.89
N VAL A 93 4.61 -3.95 -7.47
CA VAL A 93 4.70 -3.58 -6.05
C VAL A 93 3.45 -4.01 -5.29
N LEU A 94 2.27 -3.68 -5.80
CA LEU A 94 1.00 -4.02 -5.12
C LEU A 94 0.76 -5.52 -5.08
N GLU A 95 1.14 -6.26 -6.12
CA GLU A 95 1.08 -7.71 -6.14
C GLU A 95 2.02 -8.33 -5.09
N LEU A 96 3.25 -7.85 -4.99
CA LEU A 96 4.20 -8.34 -4.00
C LEU A 96 3.76 -8.02 -2.56
N CYS A 97 3.25 -6.82 -2.30
CA CYS A 97 2.66 -6.45 -1.02
C CYS A 97 1.49 -7.39 -0.65
N TYR A 98 0.59 -7.66 -1.60
CA TYR A 98 -0.50 -8.62 -1.41
C TYR A 98 0.02 -10.02 -1.09
N ARG A 99 0.96 -10.55 -1.86
CA ARG A 99 1.50 -11.91 -1.64
C ARG A 99 2.20 -12.04 -0.28
N THR A 100 2.84 -10.98 0.19
CA THR A 100 3.52 -10.94 1.49
C THR A 100 2.52 -10.90 2.65
N ASN A 101 1.40 -10.18 2.48
CA ASN A 101 0.40 -10.02 3.54
C ASN A 101 -1.05 -10.09 3.04
N PRO A 102 -1.49 -11.26 2.53
CA PRO A 102 -2.73 -11.35 1.73
C PRO A 102 -4.00 -11.14 2.53
N ARG A 103 -3.99 -11.47 3.83
CA ARG A 103 -5.16 -11.31 4.70
C ARG A 103 -5.42 -9.84 5.03
N GLN A 104 -4.37 -9.05 5.25
CA GLN A 104 -4.46 -7.65 5.66
C GLN A 104 -4.57 -6.74 4.44
N LEU A 105 -3.90 -7.08 3.34
CA LEU A 105 -3.85 -6.28 2.11
C LEU A 105 -4.70 -6.87 0.98
N PHE A 106 -5.76 -7.62 1.32
CA PHE A 106 -6.63 -8.31 0.34
C PHE A 106 -7.21 -7.38 -0.73
N PHE A 107 -7.46 -6.11 -0.39
CA PHE A 107 -8.00 -5.09 -1.29
C PHE A 107 -7.04 -4.73 -2.45
N LEU A 108 -5.76 -5.10 -2.37
CA LEU A 108 -4.79 -4.84 -3.44
C LEU A 108 -5.03 -5.70 -4.67
N ARG A 109 -5.69 -6.85 -4.49
CA ARG A 109 -5.99 -7.83 -5.53
C ARG A 109 -6.59 -7.22 -6.81
N ARG A 110 -7.48 -6.25 -6.65
CA ARG A 110 -8.16 -5.56 -7.77
C ARG A 110 -7.23 -4.78 -8.71
N TYR A 111 -6.00 -4.45 -8.29
CA TYR A 111 -5.09 -3.60 -9.07
C TYR A 111 -4.20 -4.38 -10.03
N PHE A 112 -4.06 -5.70 -9.85
CA PHE A 112 -3.26 -6.54 -10.74
C PHE A 112 -4.08 -7.66 -11.40
N GLU A 113 -5.22 -8.05 -10.83
CA GLU A 113 -6.09 -9.05 -11.48
C GLU A 113 -6.97 -8.49 -12.60
N ALA A 114 -7.29 -7.19 -12.60
CA ALA A 114 -8.11 -6.58 -13.65
C ALA A 114 -7.47 -6.62 -15.05
N ASN A 115 -6.16 -6.92 -15.12
CA ASN A 115 -5.41 -7.11 -16.36
C ASN A 115 -5.21 -8.59 -16.74
N SER A 116 -5.75 -9.53 -15.97
CA SER A 116 -5.79 -10.94 -16.38
C SER A 116 -6.86 -11.07 -17.47
N PRO A 117 -6.51 -11.45 -18.72
CA PRO A 117 -7.51 -11.74 -19.72
C PRO A 117 -8.45 -12.79 -19.14
N SER A 118 -9.73 -12.43 -19.04
CA SER A 118 -10.82 -13.28 -18.60
C SER A 118 -10.64 -14.64 -19.26
N GLN A 119 -10.44 -15.68 -18.44
CA GLN A 119 -10.56 -17.06 -18.90
C GLN A 119 -11.97 -17.20 -19.45
N THR A 120 -12.08 -17.18 -20.78
CA THR A 120 -13.30 -17.49 -21.50
C THR A 120 -13.64 -18.93 -21.18
N SER A 121 -14.57 -19.13 -20.25
CA SER A 121 -15.17 -20.43 -19.94
C SER A 121 -15.77 -20.99 -21.23
N MET A 122 -15.08 -21.91 -21.90
CA MET A 122 -15.73 -22.70 -22.95
C MET A 122 -16.71 -23.66 -22.26
N PRO A 123 -17.98 -23.72 -22.69
CA PRO A 123 -18.90 -24.76 -22.21
C PRO A 123 -18.43 -26.12 -22.74
N PRO A 124 -18.59 -27.21 -21.96
CA PRO A 124 -18.30 -28.56 -22.44
C PRO A 124 -19.25 -28.92 -23.58
N SER A 125 -18.70 -29.59 -24.60
CA SER A 125 -19.44 -30.20 -25.73
C SER A 125 -20.15 -31.47 -25.32
#